data_AF-A0A4U2Z0Z1-F1
#
_entry.id   AF-A0A4U2Z0Z1-F1
#
_cell.length_a   1.000
_cell.length_b   1.000
_cell.length_c   1.000
_cell.angle_alpha   90.00
_cell.angle_beta   90.00
_cell.angle_gamma   90.00
#
_symmetry.space_group_name_H-M   'P 1'
#
loop_
_entity.id
_entity.type
_entity.pdbx_description
1 polymer ?
#
loop_
_entity_poly.entity_id
_entity_poly.type
_entity_poly.pdbx_seq_one_letter_code
_entity_poly.pdbx_strand_id
1 'polypeptide(L)'
;MGKESNAVSSGESDLEFAVAKVLREMPDIAHKLQATTKQRDVNLASVEKSLDNKKTEFRLKVHNEMSHLKHDNAYLEKVAVEETERYIDAIRIAKAIYGVSISQEEVNQYIATNVADIVLPEKERYAKALGISLYKLDYSFDRDFYVMDTLWDKLMPVLMARYPQEDGEDSNLYLDRIKDEFYSHSLTR
;
A
#
# COMPACT_ATOMS: atom_id res chain seq x y z
N MET A 1 16.75 43.27 15.21
CA MET A 1 15.89 42.14 15.62
C MET A 1 14.94 41.83 14.48
N GLY A 2 15.42 41.06 13.51
CA GLY A 2 14.61 40.62 12.37
C GLY A 2 13.69 39.49 12.83
N LYS A 3 12.39 39.62 12.55
CA LYS A 3 11.45 38.50 12.64
C LYS A 3 11.75 37.58 11.46
N GLU A 4 12.40 36.45 11.72
CA GLU A 4 12.30 35.29 10.85
C GLU A 4 10.89 34.74 11.02
N SER A 5 10.00 35.13 10.11
CA SER A 5 8.76 34.39 9.88
C SER A 5 9.15 33.05 9.27
N ASN A 6 9.17 32.02 10.10
CA ASN A 6 9.18 30.63 9.66
C ASN A 6 8.07 30.45 8.62
N ALA A 7 8.48 30.29 7.36
CA ALA A 7 7.64 29.72 6.33
C ALA A 7 7.37 28.27 6.73
N VAL A 8 6.29 28.05 7.48
CA VAL A 8 5.69 26.72 7.59
C VAL A 8 5.27 26.34 6.16
N SER A 9 6.02 25.36 5.65
CA SER A 9 5.98 24.82 4.30
C SER A 9 4.54 24.58 3.83
N SER A 10 4.16 25.14 2.68
CA SER A 10 2.83 24.98 2.08
C SER A 10 2.40 23.51 1.93
N GLY A 11 3.34 22.57 1.83
CA GLY A 11 3.03 21.14 1.72
C GLY A 11 2.57 20.47 3.03
N GLU A 12 2.86 21.06 4.20
CA GLU A 12 2.42 20.49 5.50
C GLU A 12 0.92 20.69 5.73
N SER A 13 0.40 21.86 5.33
CA SER A 13 -1.04 22.14 5.41
C SER A 13 -1.84 21.30 4.42
N ASP A 14 -1.25 20.95 3.28
CA ASP A 14 -1.98 20.30 2.18
C ASP A 14 -2.27 18.82 2.49
N LEU A 15 -1.34 18.08 3.08
CA LEU A 15 -1.55 16.69 3.50
C LEU A 15 -2.57 16.60 4.64
N GLU A 16 -2.40 17.39 5.71
CA GLU A 16 -3.31 17.37 6.86
C GLU A 16 -4.73 17.78 6.43
N PHE A 17 -4.85 18.78 5.55
CA PHE A 17 -6.13 19.20 4.98
C PHE A 17 -6.76 18.10 4.12
N ALA A 18 -6.01 17.49 3.21
CA ALA A 18 -6.49 16.42 2.33
C ALA A 18 -6.99 15.22 3.15
N VAL A 19 -6.20 14.75 4.11
CA VAL A 19 -6.58 13.66 5.02
C VAL A 19 -7.85 14.01 5.79
N ALA A 20 -7.92 15.19 6.41
CA ALA A 20 -9.10 15.61 7.16
C ALA A 20 -10.34 15.74 6.27
N LYS A 21 -10.19 16.19 5.02
CA LYS A 21 -11.27 16.26 4.04
C LYS A 21 -11.79 14.86 3.70
N VAL A 22 -10.91 13.95 3.30
CA VAL A 22 -11.29 12.59 2.90
C VAL A 22 -11.87 11.79 4.06
N LEU A 23 -11.37 11.96 5.29
CA LEU A 23 -11.95 11.32 6.48
C LEU A 23 -13.42 11.75 6.73
N ARG A 24 -13.79 12.99 6.38
CA ARG A 24 -15.19 13.44 6.45
C ARG A 24 -16.08 12.79 5.39
N GLU A 25 -15.51 12.50 4.23
CA GLU A 25 -16.21 11.82 3.13
C GLU A 25 -16.30 10.30 3.35
N MET A 26 -15.40 9.73 4.14
CA MET A 26 -15.29 8.29 4.41
C MET A 26 -15.38 7.98 5.91
N PRO A 27 -16.55 8.15 6.55
CA PRO A 27 -16.72 7.98 8.00
C PRO A 27 -16.38 6.57 8.49
N ASP A 28 -16.55 5.54 7.66
CA ASP A 28 -16.20 4.16 8.02
C ASP A 28 -14.69 3.98 8.25
N ILE A 29 -13.85 4.70 7.49
CA ILE A 29 -12.40 4.71 7.70
C ILE A 29 -12.05 5.42 9.00
N ALA A 30 -12.69 6.57 9.28
CA ALA A 30 -12.50 7.28 10.54
C ALA A 30 -12.86 6.40 11.75
N HIS A 31 -13.97 5.66 11.68
CA HIS A 31 -14.37 4.72 12.73
C HIS A 31 -13.38 3.56 12.90
N LYS A 32 -12.89 2.97 11.78
CA LYS A 32 -11.86 1.93 11.81
C LYS A 32 -10.57 2.44 12.46
N LEU A 33 -10.10 3.63 12.10
CA LEU A 33 -8.89 4.24 12.70
C LEU A 33 -9.04 4.40 14.21
N GLN A 34 -10.18 4.92 14.69
CA GLN A 34 -10.45 5.04 16.12
C GLN A 34 -10.46 3.70 16.85
N ALA A 35 -10.97 2.63 16.22
CA ALA A 35 -10.93 1.28 16.77
C ALA A 35 -9.49 0.74 16.83
N THR A 36 -8.71 0.93 15.77
CA THR A 36 -7.31 0.50 15.67
C THR A 36 -6.43 1.18 16.72
N THR A 37 -6.64 2.47 17.01
CA THR A 37 -5.91 3.19 18.06
C THR A 37 -6.15 2.60 19.46
N LYS A 38 -7.30 1.97 19.70
CA LYS A 38 -7.64 1.32 20.98
C LYS A 38 -7.06 -0.09 21.12
N GLN A 39 -6.71 -0.74 20.02
CA GLN A 39 -6.14 -2.09 20.04
C GLN A 39 -4.64 -2.05 20.32
N ARG A 40 -4.15 -2.93 21.21
CA ARG A 40 -2.70 -3.05 21.48
C ARG A 40 -1.97 -3.68 20.29
N ASP A 41 -2.44 -4.83 19.82
CA ASP A 41 -1.78 -5.59 18.75
C ASP A 41 -2.58 -5.58 17.45
N VAL A 42 -1.91 -5.85 16.33
CA VAL A 42 -2.56 -6.11 15.05
C VAL A 42 -2.63 -7.62 14.86
N ASN A 43 -3.82 -8.19 15.04
CA ASN A 43 -4.05 -9.62 14.86
C ASN A 43 -4.95 -9.84 13.64
N LEU A 44 -4.36 -10.24 12.52
CA LEU A 44 -5.07 -10.56 11.29
C LEU A 44 -5.08 -12.08 11.11
N ALA A 45 -6.26 -12.63 10.80
CA ALA A 45 -6.43 -14.07 10.60
C ALA A 45 -5.77 -14.58 9.30
N SER A 46 -5.50 -13.71 8.32
CA SER A 46 -4.90 -14.05 7.03
C SER A 46 -4.34 -12.80 6.33
N VAL A 47 -3.50 -13.00 5.32
CA VAL A 47 -2.89 -11.92 4.51
C VAL A 47 -3.93 -11.14 3.74
N GLU A 48 -4.90 -11.83 3.17
CA GLU A 48 -5.99 -11.26 2.40
C GLU A 48 -6.86 -10.32 3.24
N LYS A 49 -6.94 -10.52 4.56
CA LYS A 49 -7.68 -9.61 5.46
C LYS A 49 -7.03 -8.24 5.64
N SER A 50 -5.76 -8.08 5.25
CA SER A 50 -5.11 -6.76 5.23
C SER A 50 -5.47 -5.94 4.00
N LEU A 51 -5.93 -6.60 2.93
CA LEU A 51 -6.33 -6.00 1.66
C LEU A 51 -7.75 -5.45 1.80
N ASP A 52 -7.87 -4.12 1.85
CA ASP A 52 -9.13 -3.42 2.10
C ASP A 52 -9.28 -2.31 1.07
N ASN A 53 -10.22 -2.51 0.13
CA ASN A 53 -10.49 -1.56 -0.94
C ASN A 53 -10.89 -0.17 -0.41
N LYS A 54 -11.48 -0.06 0.79
CA LYS A 54 -11.79 1.25 1.38
C LYS A 54 -10.53 1.96 1.88
N LYS A 55 -9.48 1.24 2.29
CA LYS A 55 -8.17 1.86 2.58
C LYS A 55 -7.50 2.34 1.29
N THR A 56 -7.58 1.55 0.22
CA THR A 56 -7.08 1.93 -1.10
C THR A 56 -7.80 3.16 -1.64
N GLU A 57 -9.14 3.16 -1.59
CA GLU A 57 -9.98 4.30 -1.99
C GLU A 57 -9.61 5.56 -1.20
N PHE A 58 -9.42 5.43 0.12
CA PHE A 58 -8.99 6.53 0.97
C PHE A 58 -7.67 7.14 0.49
N ARG A 59 -6.64 6.32 0.25
CA ARG A 59 -5.33 6.79 -0.22
C ARG A 59 -5.41 7.43 -1.60
N LEU A 60 -6.17 6.84 -2.52
CA LEU A 60 -6.40 7.41 -3.84
C LEU A 60 -7.07 8.78 -3.78
N LYS A 61 -8.07 8.96 -2.90
CA LYS A 61 -8.72 10.26 -2.68
C LYS A 61 -7.76 11.28 -2.06
N VAL A 62 -6.96 10.89 -1.05
CA VAL A 62 -5.96 11.79 -0.46
C VAL A 62 -4.95 12.23 -1.52
N HIS A 63 -4.46 11.31 -2.33
CA HIS A 63 -3.55 11.62 -3.44
C HIS A 63 -4.22 12.53 -4.49
N ASN A 64 -5.46 12.23 -4.89
CA ASN A 64 -6.23 13.04 -5.84
C ASN A 64 -6.38 14.49 -5.37
N GLU A 65 -6.66 14.68 -4.07
CA GLU A 65 -6.72 16.01 -3.44
C GLU A 65 -5.36 16.72 -3.44
N MET A 66 -4.29 16.05 -3.01
CA MET A 66 -2.95 16.62 -2.90
C MET A 66 -2.34 16.97 -4.27
N SER A 67 -2.57 16.13 -5.27
CA SER A 67 -2.08 16.33 -6.63
C SER A 67 -3.02 17.19 -7.48
N HIS A 68 -4.13 17.66 -6.90
CA HIS A 68 -5.19 18.42 -7.58
C HIS A 68 -5.71 17.73 -8.84
N LEU A 69 -5.63 16.40 -8.86
CA LEU A 69 -6.25 15.58 -9.87
C LEU A 69 -7.76 15.70 -9.65
N LYS A 70 -8.52 15.89 -10.73
CA LYS A 70 -9.97 16.13 -10.66
C LYS A 70 -10.74 14.87 -11.01
N HIS A 71 -10.22 13.71 -10.63
CA HIS A 71 -10.96 12.46 -10.82
C HIS A 71 -12.18 12.45 -9.91
N ASP A 72 -13.30 11.95 -10.44
CA ASP A 72 -14.53 11.84 -9.67
C ASP A 72 -14.50 10.64 -8.72
N ASN A 73 -15.40 10.66 -7.73
CA ASN A 73 -15.45 9.64 -6.69
C ASN A 73 -15.78 8.24 -7.23
N ALA A 74 -16.60 8.14 -8.29
CA ALA A 74 -16.97 6.83 -8.85
C ALA A 74 -15.78 6.19 -9.57
N TYR A 75 -14.97 6.99 -10.26
CA TYR A 75 -13.70 6.54 -10.82
C TYR A 75 -12.75 6.03 -9.73
N LEU A 76 -12.54 6.81 -8.67
CA LEU A 76 -11.60 6.44 -7.59
C LEU A 76 -12.04 5.18 -6.84
N GLU A 77 -13.35 5.01 -6.59
CA GLU A 77 -13.88 3.78 -6.00
C GLU A 77 -13.65 2.56 -6.90
N LYS A 78 -13.88 2.71 -8.20
CA LYS A 78 -13.63 1.65 -9.18
C LYS A 78 -12.15 1.24 -9.20
N VAL A 79 -11.24 2.21 -9.29
CA VAL A 79 -9.79 1.95 -9.28
C VAL A 79 -9.36 1.26 -7.98
N ALA A 80 -9.90 1.68 -6.84
CA ALA A 80 -9.59 1.06 -5.56
C ALA A 80 -9.99 -0.43 -5.49
N VAL A 81 -11.14 -0.77 -6.06
CA VAL A 81 -11.59 -2.16 -6.19
C VAL A 81 -10.65 -2.94 -7.10
N GLU A 82 -10.37 -2.43 -8.31
CA GLU A 82 -9.51 -3.08 -9.30
C GLU A 82 -8.09 -3.32 -8.75
N GLU A 83 -7.48 -2.35 -8.06
CA GLU A 83 -6.16 -2.51 -7.43
C GLU A 83 -6.16 -3.56 -6.33
N THR A 84 -7.19 -3.57 -5.49
CA THR A 84 -7.31 -4.54 -4.38
C THR A 84 -7.55 -5.95 -4.92
N GLU A 85 -8.39 -6.10 -5.94
CA GLU A 85 -8.62 -7.37 -6.62
C GLU A 85 -7.35 -7.88 -7.30
N ARG A 86 -6.58 -6.99 -7.94
CA ARG A 86 -5.29 -7.35 -8.53
C ARG A 86 -4.31 -7.89 -7.50
N TYR A 87 -4.27 -7.33 -6.29
CA TYR A 87 -3.42 -7.86 -5.20
C TYR A 87 -3.89 -9.23 -4.73
N ILE A 88 -5.20 -9.42 -4.58
CA ILE A 88 -5.78 -10.73 -4.22
C ILE A 88 -5.45 -11.77 -5.28
N ASP A 89 -5.58 -11.42 -6.56
CA ASP A 89 -5.29 -12.33 -7.67
C ASP A 89 -3.80 -12.64 -7.75
N ALA A 90 -2.91 -11.67 -7.51
CA ALA A 90 -1.48 -11.93 -7.43
C ALA A 90 -1.15 -12.98 -6.34
N ILE A 91 -1.73 -12.87 -5.14
CA ILE A 91 -1.54 -13.87 -4.07
C ILE A 91 -2.05 -15.25 -4.51
N ARG A 92 -3.20 -15.31 -5.18
CA ARG A 92 -3.79 -16.56 -5.68
C ARG A 92 -2.93 -17.20 -6.76
N ILE A 93 -2.47 -16.44 -7.75
CA ILE A 93 -1.63 -16.91 -8.85
C ILE A 93 -0.30 -17.41 -8.30
N ALA A 94 0.36 -16.63 -7.44
CA ALA A 94 1.63 -17.00 -6.81
C ALA A 94 1.52 -18.36 -6.12
N LYS A 95 0.45 -18.58 -5.36
CA LYS A 95 0.21 -19.85 -4.66
C LYS A 95 -0.12 -21.00 -5.62
N ALA A 96 -1.05 -20.78 -6.56
CA ALA A 96 -1.58 -21.85 -7.40
C ALA A 96 -0.62 -22.28 -8.52
N ILE A 97 0.09 -21.33 -9.12
CA ILE A 97 0.93 -21.56 -10.31
C ILE A 97 2.41 -21.70 -9.96
N TYR A 98 2.87 -21.00 -8.92
CA TYR A 98 4.27 -20.94 -8.54
C TYR A 98 4.57 -21.57 -7.17
N GLY A 99 3.55 -22.02 -6.43
CA GLY A 99 3.73 -22.59 -5.10
C GLY A 99 4.22 -21.60 -4.06
N VAL A 100 4.15 -20.30 -4.33
CA VAL A 100 4.61 -19.22 -3.45
C VAL A 100 3.45 -18.72 -2.61
N SER A 101 3.56 -18.84 -1.29
CA SER A 101 2.63 -18.26 -0.33
C SER A 101 3.37 -17.38 0.68
N ILE A 102 2.66 -16.42 1.26
CA ILE A 102 3.14 -15.56 2.33
C ILE A 102 2.24 -15.68 3.57
N SER A 103 2.86 -15.60 4.74
CA SER A 103 2.24 -15.63 6.07
C SER A 103 2.21 -14.25 6.72
N GLN A 104 1.46 -14.11 7.81
CA GLN A 104 1.45 -12.86 8.60
C GLN A 104 2.81 -12.57 9.23
N GLU A 105 3.50 -13.62 9.67
CA GLU A 105 4.81 -13.54 10.30
C GLU A 105 5.87 -13.06 9.31
N GLU A 106 5.84 -13.53 8.07
CA GLU A 106 6.75 -13.06 7.02
C GLU A 106 6.54 -11.57 6.71
N VAL A 107 5.28 -11.11 6.66
CA VAL A 107 4.98 -9.68 6.47
C VAL A 107 5.42 -8.86 7.68
N ASN A 108 5.23 -9.36 8.91
CA ASN A 108 5.74 -8.70 10.11
C ASN A 108 7.27 -8.57 10.10
N GLN A 109 7.97 -9.63 9.67
CA GLN A 109 9.41 -9.62 9.55
C GLN A 109 9.87 -8.62 8.48
N TYR A 110 9.20 -8.57 7.33
CA TYR A 110 9.48 -7.58 6.29
C TYR A 110 9.37 -6.16 6.84
N ILE A 111 8.27 -5.84 7.52
CA ILE A 111 8.05 -4.51 8.11
C ILE A 111 9.13 -4.20 9.15
N ALA A 112 9.42 -5.14 10.04
CA ALA A 112 10.44 -4.96 11.09
C ALA A 112 11.83 -4.69 10.50
N THR A 113 12.20 -5.36 9.41
CA THR A 113 13.53 -5.23 8.80
C THR A 113 13.66 -4.03 7.87
N ASN A 114 12.62 -3.73 7.09
CA ASN A 114 12.73 -2.79 5.97
C ASN A 114 11.99 -1.46 6.18
N VAL A 115 11.08 -1.38 7.14
CA VAL A 115 10.11 -0.27 7.21
C VAL A 115 10.09 0.43 8.57
N ALA A 116 10.04 -0.34 9.66
CA ALA A 116 9.70 0.17 10.99
C ALA A 116 10.71 1.22 11.51
N ASP A 117 12.00 1.03 11.22
CA ASP A 117 13.08 1.92 11.65
C ASP A 117 13.30 3.11 10.71
N ILE A 118 12.62 3.14 9.55
CA ILE A 118 12.70 4.24 8.60
C ILE A 118 11.63 5.28 8.96
N VAL A 119 12.06 6.35 9.64
CA VAL A 119 11.22 7.46 10.08
C VAL A 119 11.50 8.69 9.22
N LEU A 120 10.68 8.86 8.17
CA LEU A 120 10.71 10.04 7.31
C LEU A 120 9.69 11.09 7.82
N PRO A 121 9.98 12.40 7.72
CA PRO A 121 9.05 13.45 8.18
C PRO A 121 7.65 13.36 7.56
N GLU A 122 7.54 12.91 6.31
CA GLU A 122 6.26 12.71 5.64
C GLU A 122 5.42 11.59 6.28
N LYS A 123 6.06 10.47 6.63
CA LYS A 123 5.43 9.34 7.31
C LYS A 123 4.89 9.74 8.68
N GLU A 124 5.65 10.53 9.43
CA GLU A 124 5.21 11.08 10.72
C GLU A 124 4.00 12.00 10.57
N ARG A 125 4.03 12.90 9.58
CA ARG A 125 2.89 13.79 9.29
C ARG A 125 1.66 13.01 8.88
N TYR A 126 1.81 11.98 8.05
CA TYR A 126 0.67 11.16 7.62
C TYR A 126 0.06 10.38 8.79
N ALA A 127 0.88 9.74 9.62
CA ALA A 127 0.43 9.06 10.84
C ALA A 127 -0.30 10.03 11.78
N LYS A 128 0.25 11.24 11.98
CA LYS A 128 -0.36 12.30 12.79
C LYS A 128 -1.71 12.75 12.21
N ALA A 129 -1.79 12.97 10.90
CA ALA A 129 -3.03 13.38 10.22
C ALA A 129 -4.14 12.32 10.34
N LEU A 130 -3.76 11.05 10.32
CA LEU A 130 -4.64 9.91 10.56
C LEU A 130 -4.98 9.68 12.04
N GLY A 131 -4.27 10.33 12.97
CA GLY A 131 -4.46 10.14 14.41
C GLY A 131 -3.99 8.78 14.93
N ILE A 132 -2.98 8.17 14.29
CA ILE A 132 -2.43 6.86 14.65
C ILE A 132 -0.91 6.94 14.88
N SER A 133 -0.34 5.92 15.54
CA SER A 133 1.12 5.82 15.68
C SER A 133 1.77 5.30 14.39
N LEU A 134 3.07 5.55 14.21
CA LEU A 134 3.86 4.96 13.10
C LEU A 134 3.72 3.42 13.07
N TYR A 135 3.75 2.78 14.23
CA TYR A 135 3.51 1.34 14.33
C TYR A 135 2.14 0.93 13.76
N LYS A 136 1.07 1.66 14.08
CA LYS A 136 -0.27 1.35 13.54
C LYS A 136 -0.39 1.71 12.06
N LEU A 137 0.32 2.75 11.61
CA LEU A 137 0.43 3.04 10.19
C LEU A 137 1.00 1.82 9.47
N ASP A 138 2.17 1.34 9.89
CA ASP A 138 2.86 0.28 9.17
C ASP A 138 2.20 -1.10 9.32
N TYR A 139 1.92 -1.50 10.56
CA TYR A 139 1.46 -2.85 10.86
C TYR A 139 -0.04 -3.03 10.63
N SER A 140 -0.81 -1.98 10.35
CA SER A 140 -2.27 -2.09 10.14
C SER A 140 -2.76 -1.32 8.91
N PHE A 141 -2.55 -0.01 8.88
CA PHE A 141 -3.18 0.84 7.87
C PHE A 141 -2.56 0.63 6.48
N ASP A 142 -1.24 0.68 6.37
CA ASP A 142 -0.49 0.51 5.11
C ASP A 142 0.09 -0.90 4.95
N ARG A 143 -0.33 -1.84 5.81
CA ARG A 143 0.13 -3.23 5.80
C ARG A 143 -0.02 -3.91 4.43
N ASP A 144 -1.03 -3.54 3.67
CA ASP A 144 -1.32 -4.11 2.37
C ASP A 144 -0.23 -3.83 1.32
N PHE A 145 0.50 -2.73 1.41
CA PHE A 145 1.69 -2.51 0.58
C PHE A 145 2.78 -3.53 0.90
N TYR A 146 3.06 -3.72 2.19
CA TYR A 146 4.11 -4.63 2.63
C TYR A 146 3.76 -6.11 2.40
N VAL A 147 2.47 -6.43 2.31
CA VAL A 147 2.01 -7.74 1.81
C VAL A 147 2.50 -7.98 0.39
N MET A 148 2.33 -7.00 -0.49
CA MET A 148 2.76 -7.13 -1.87
C MET A 148 4.27 -7.10 -2.01
N ASP A 149 4.97 -6.27 -1.24
CA ASP A 149 6.44 -6.26 -1.23
C ASP A 149 6.98 -7.63 -0.78
N THR A 150 6.43 -8.20 0.30
CA THR A 150 6.81 -9.53 0.78
C THR A 150 6.52 -10.61 -0.27
N LEU A 151 5.40 -10.50 -0.99
CA LEU A 151 5.06 -11.41 -2.07
C LEU A 151 6.09 -11.35 -3.19
N TRP A 152 6.40 -10.14 -3.68
CA TRP A 152 7.32 -9.94 -4.80
C TRP A 152 8.75 -10.36 -4.45
N ASP A 153 9.22 -10.08 -3.24
CA ASP A 153 10.54 -10.52 -2.76
C ASP A 153 10.70 -12.05 -2.85
N LYS A 154 9.65 -12.81 -2.48
CA LYS A 154 9.66 -14.27 -2.59
C LYS A 154 9.42 -14.77 -4.02
N LEU A 155 8.57 -14.08 -4.76
CA LEU A 155 8.11 -14.53 -6.08
C LEU A 155 9.16 -14.25 -7.17
N MET A 156 9.87 -13.13 -7.11
CA MET A 156 10.78 -12.72 -8.19
C MET A 156 11.89 -13.74 -8.48
N PRO A 157 12.59 -14.33 -7.48
CA PRO A 157 13.58 -15.36 -7.74
C PRO A 157 12.98 -16.60 -8.44
N VAL A 158 11.74 -16.96 -8.11
CA VAL A 158 11.03 -18.09 -8.73
C VAL A 158 10.67 -17.78 -10.19
N LEU A 159 10.19 -16.55 -10.46
CA LEU A 159 9.90 -16.10 -11.82
C LEU A 159 11.16 -16.06 -12.68
N MET A 160 12.25 -15.50 -12.17
CA MET A 160 13.52 -15.41 -12.89
C MET A 160 14.15 -16.78 -13.18
N ALA A 161 13.97 -17.75 -12.29
CA ALA A 161 14.43 -19.12 -12.52
C ALA A 161 13.59 -19.84 -13.59
N ARG A 162 12.28 -19.57 -13.65
CA ARG A 162 11.35 -20.21 -14.59
C ARG A 162 11.39 -19.57 -15.98
N TYR A 163 11.57 -18.25 -16.02
CA TYR A 163 11.62 -17.44 -17.22
C TYR A 163 12.96 -16.70 -17.22
N PRO A 164 14.06 -17.34 -17.64
CA PRO A 164 15.36 -16.69 -17.67
C PRO A 164 15.38 -15.52 -18.66
N GLN A 165 16.29 -14.58 -18.42
CA GLN A 165 16.58 -13.49 -19.35
C GLN A 165 17.23 -14.05 -20.61
N GLU A 166 16.78 -13.58 -21.77
CA GLU A 166 17.31 -14.02 -23.07
C GLU A 166 18.60 -13.26 -23.43
N ASP A 167 19.44 -13.87 -24.27
CA ASP A 167 20.69 -13.25 -24.72
C ASP A 167 20.42 -11.94 -25.47
N GLY A 168 20.93 -10.83 -24.94
CA GLY A 168 20.76 -9.50 -25.51
C GLY A 168 19.42 -8.83 -25.16
N GLU A 169 18.58 -9.45 -24.33
CA GLU A 169 17.37 -8.83 -23.78
C GLU A 169 17.73 -7.70 -22.80
N ASP A 170 17.10 -6.54 -22.94
CA ASP A 170 17.25 -5.45 -21.97
C ASP A 170 16.65 -5.82 -20.61
N SER A 171 17.33 -5.48 -19.53
CA SER A 171 16.90 -5.88 -18.18
C SER A 171 15.54 -5.31 -17.77
N ASN A 172 15.14 -4.13 -18.26
CA ASN A 172 13.81 -3.59 -17.95
C ASN A 172 12.72 -4.32 -18.74
N LEU A 173 12.97 -4.56 -20.03
CA LEU A 173 12.05 -5.35 -20.87
C LEU A 173 11.88 -6.77 -20.32
N TYR A 174 12.96 -7.36 -19.80
CA TYR A 174 12.90 -8.65 -19.11
C TYR A 174 11.98 -8.62 -17.89
N LEU A 175 12.14 -7.61 -17.01
CA LEU A 175 11.31 -7.48 -15.81
C LEU A 175 9.83 -7.25 -16.16
N ASP A 176 9.54 -6.49 -17.22
CA ASP A 176 8.17 -6.27 -17.68
C ASP A 176 7.59 -7.57 -18.26
N ARG A 177 8.34 -8.28 -19.10
CA ARG A 177 7.92 -9.57 -19.66
C ARG A 177 7.57 -10.58 -18.57
N ILE A 178 8.41 -10.77 -17.56
CA ILE A 178 8.13 -11.77 -16.51
C ILE A 178 6.95 -11.35 -15.60
N LYS A 179 6.69 -10.05 -15.44
CA LYS A 179 5.47 -9.57 -14.78
C LYS A 179 4.24 -9.84 -15.63
N ASP A 180 4.32 -9.61 -16.94
CA ASP A 180 3.24 -9.91 -17.87
C ASP A 180 2.95 -11.41 -17.93
N GLU A 181 3.98 -12.26 -17.96
CA GLU A 181 3.85 -13.71 -17.86
C GLU A 181 3.16 -14.12 -16.57
N PHE A 182 3.55 -13.52 -15.43
CA PHE A 182 2.88 -13.77 -14.15
C PHE A 182 1.38 -13.38 -14.20
N TYR A 183 1.06 -12.18 -14.69
CA TYR A 183 -0.33 -11.71 -14.73
C TYR A 183 -1.15 -12.32 -15.88
N SER A 184 -0.54 -12.96 -16.87
CA SER A 184 -1.25 -13.71 -17.93
C SER A 184 -2.08 -14.88 -17.38
N HIS A 185 -1.75 -15.34 -16.18
CA HIS A 185 -2.48 -16.37 -15.45
C HIS A 185 -3.70 -15.84 -14.69
N SER A 186 -3.92 -14.52 -14.66
CA SER A 186 -5.17 -13.95 -14.13
C SER A 186 -6.32 -14.27 -15.09
N LEU A 187 -7.24 -15.13 -14.65
CA LEU A 187 -8.37 -15.61 -15.47
C LEU A 187 -9.59 -14.67 -15.47
N THR A 188 -9.40 -13.41 -15.10
CA THR A 188 -10.50 -12.43 -15.00
C THR A 188 -10.25 -11.28 -15.97
N ARG A 189 -10.84 -11.39 -17.17
CA ARG A 189 -11.28 -10.26 -18.00
C ARG A 189 -12.78 -10.14 -17.89
#